data_AF-A0A9E5ICZ1-F1
#
_entry.id   AF-A0A9E5ICZ1-F1
#
_cell.length_a   1.000
_cell.length_b   1.000
_cell.length_c   1.000
_cell.angle_alpha   90.00
_cell.angle_beta   90.00
_cell.angle_gamma   90.00
#
_symmetry.space_group_name_H-M   'P 1'
#
loop_
_entity.id
_entity.type
_entity.pdbx_description
1 polymer ?
#
loop_
_entity_poly.entity_id
_entity_poly.type
_entity_poly.pdbx_seq_one_letter_code
_entity_poly.pdbx_strand_id
1 'polypeptide(L)'
;MLVGVLLVLISAVDIKYRIIPKRIIFLTFLLLIFKTSITSVFWAITLFLLYLLIFRFSKGALGYGDVRLAPLAGMMADQANPVLIHLFAWVLAGFYLVARGQLQSNLPFAPFFCISFITITHL
;
A
#
# COMPACT_ATOMS: atom_id res chain seq x y z
N MET A 1 3.16 -15.21 5.04
CA MET A 1 3.55 -14.99 6.45
C MET A 1 4.62 -13.89 6.61
N LEU A 2 5.86 -14.06 6.11
CA LEU A 2 6.93 -13.06 6.28
C LEU A 2 6.56 -11.66 5.75
N VAL A 3 5.93 -11.59 4.59
CA VAL A 3 5.57 -10.31 3.95
C VAL A 3 4.49 -9.56 4.74
N GLY A 4 3.53 -10.27 5.35
CA GLY A 4 2.55 -9.67 6.26
C GLY A 4 3.23 -9.05 7.48
N VAL A 5 4.25 -9.69 8.05
CA VAL A 5 5.04 -9.13 9.16
C VAL A 5 5.73 -7.83 8.74
N LEU A 6 6.30 -7.77 7.53
CA LEU A 6 6.91 -6.54 7.00
C LEU A 6 5.88 -5.42 6.81
N LEU A 7 4.67 -5.74 6.32
CA LEU A 7 3.58 -4.76 6.21
C LEU A 7 3.12 -4.24 7.58
N VAL A 8 3.04 -5.10 8.59
CA VAL A 8 2.74 -4.69 9.97
C VAL A 8 3.83 -3.76 10.50
N LEU A 9 5.11 -4.06 10.26
CA LEU A 9 6.22 -3.18 10.62
C LEU A 9 6.15 -1.83 9.90
N ILE A 10 5.89 -1.83 8.59
CA ILE A 10 5.70 -0.60 7.81
C ILE A 10 4.54 0.21 8.39
N SER A 11 3.42 -0.44 8.72
CA SER A 11 2.24 0.21 9.31
C SER A 11 2.55 0.84 10.68
N ALA A 12 3.28 0.13 11.54
CA ALA A 12 3.68 0.65 12.86
C ALA A 12 4.61 1.87 12.73
N VAL A 13 5.56 1.82 11.79
CA VAL A 13 6.46 2.95 11.51
C VAL A 13 5.68 4.12 10.91
N ASP A 14 4.74 3.87 10.01
CA ASP A 14 3.91 4.91 9.40
C ASP A 14 3.01 5.60 10.45
N ILE A 15 2.38 4.86 11.36
CA ILE A 15 1.60 5.45 12.47
C ILE A 15 2.46 6.36 13.34
N LYS A 16 3.66 5.91 13.72
CA LYS A 16 4.52 6.61 14.69
C LYS A 16 5.28 7.78 14.07
N TYR A 17 5.81 7.60 12.86
CA TYR A 17 6.75 8.54 12.25
C TYR A 17 6.23 9.18 10.96
N ARG A 18 5.07 8.77 10.44
CA ARG A 18 4.50 9.26 9.16
C ARG A 18 5.43 9.11 7.96
N ILE A 19 6.25 8.06 8.01
CA ILE A 19 7.26 7.77 7.01
C ILE A 19 7.15 6.30 6.64
N ILE A 20 7.18 6.03 5.34
CA ILE A 20 7.28 4.67 4.83
C ILE A 20 8.77 4.31 4.61
N PRO A 21 9.33 3.37 5.38
CA PRO A 21 10.77 3.12 5.42
C PRO A 21 11.27 2.45 4.14
N LYS A 22 12.07 3.20 3.36
CA LYS A 22 12.62 2.77 2.05
C LYS A 22 13.32 1.41 2.11
N ARG A 23 14.08 1.16 3.18
CA ARG A 23 14.85 -0.08 3.36
C ARG A 23 13.95 -1.31 3.48
N ILE A 24 12.84 -1.19 4.22
CA ILE A 24 11.90 -2.30 4.42
C ILE A 24 11.13 -2.57 3.13
N ILE A 25 10.69 -1.50 2.44
CA ILE A 25 10.07 -1.63 1.11
C ILE A 25 11.00 -2.37 0.15
N PHE A 26 12.26 -1.91 0.04
CA PHE A 26 13.23 -2.51 -0.87
C PHE A 26 13.48 -4.00 -0.54
N LEU A 27 13.63 -4.32 0.75
CA LEU A 27 13.75 -5.71 1.19
C LEU A 27 12.51 -6.53 0.79
N THR A 28 11.31 -5.96 0.92
CA THR A 28 10.06 -6.62 0.53
C THR A 28 10.03 -6.90 -0.97
N PHE A 29 10.41 -5.93 -1.81
CA PHE A 29 10.54 -6.11 -3.26
C PHE A 29 11.53 -7.22 -3.62
N LEU A 30 12.71 -7.22 -2.98
CA LEU A 30 13.75 -8.23 -3.21
C LEU A 30 13.29 -9.64 -2.85
N LEU A 31 12.48 -9.79 -1.79
CA LEU A 31 11.93 -11.09 -1.40
C LEU A 31 10.84 -11.58 -2.34
N LEU A 32 10.06 -10.66 -2.93
CA LEU A 32 8.94 -10.99 -3.81
C LEU A 32 9.40 -11.28 -5.24
N ILE A 33 10.51 -10.67 -5.71
CA ILE A 33 10.91 -10.76 -7.13
C ILE A 33 11.17 -12.19 -7.61
N PHE A 34 11.65 -13.07 -6.71
CA PHE A 34 11.90 -14.48 -7.00
C PHE A 34 10.63 -15.34 -7.07
N LYS A 35 9.48 -14.80 -6.65
CA LYS A 35 8.20 -15.50 -6.58
C LYS A 35 7.13 -14.93 -7.51
N THR A 36 7.37 -13.74 -8.08
CA THR A 36 6.40 -13.03 -8.91
C THR A 36 6.36 -13.55 -10.34
N SER A 37 5.13 -13.70 -10.85
CA SER A 37 4.84 -13.88 -12.27
C SER A 37 5.06 -12.58 -13.08
N ILE A 38 5.21 -12.68 -14.40
CA ILE A 38 5.34 -11.52 -15.29
C ILE A 38 4.11 -10.60 -15.20
N THR A 39 2.93 -11.19 -15.00
CA THR A 39 1.66 -10.49 -14.78
C THR A 39 1.69 -9.66 -13.50
N SER A 40 2.24 -10.19 -12.41
CA SER A 40 2.42 -9.46 -11.14
C SER A 40 3.37 -8.26 -11.30
N VAL A 41 4.40 -8.38 -12.15
CA VAL A 41 5.30 -7.26 -12.49
C VAL A 41 4.55 -6.17 -13.25
N PHE A 42 3.73 -6.52 -14.24
CA PHE A 42 2.89 -5.55 -14.95
C PHE A 42 1.93 -4.83 -13.99
N TRP A 43 1.29 -5.56 -13.07
CA TRP A 43 0.45 -4.94 -12.05
C TRP A 43 1.21 -3.97 -11.16
N ALA A 44 2.40 -4.35 -10.70
CA ALA A 44 3.23 -3.50 -9.87
C ALA A 44 3.60 -2.19 -10.60
N ILE A 45 4.04 -2.27 -11.85
CA ILE A 45 4.38 -1.10 -12.67
C ILE A 45 3.15 -0.22 -12.89
N THR A 46 2.01 -0.80 -13.26
CA THR A 46 0.77 -0.06 -13.48
C THR A 46 0.33 0.69 -12.23
N LEU A 47 0.36 0.04 -11.06
CA LEU A 47 0.01 0.65 -9.79
C LEU A 47 0.99 1.75 -9.38
N PHE A 48 2.29 1.57 -9.63
CA PHE A 48 3.29 2.60 -9.41
C PHE A 48 2.98 3.86 -10.23
N LEU A 49 2.74 3.69 -11.54
CA LEU A 49 2.46 4.79 -12.45
C LEU A 49 1.15 5.48 -12.10
N LEU A 50 0.11 4.72 -11.75
CA LEU A 50 -1.17 5.26 -11.31
C LEU A 50 -0.99 6.13 -10.05
N TYR A 51 -0.30 5.62 -9.02
CA TYR A 51 -0.05 6.39 -7.81
C TYR A 51 0.86 7.59 -8.06
N LEU A 52 1.81 7.50 -8.99
CA LEU A 52 2.66 8.62 -9.39
C LEU A 52 1.84 9.73 -10.06
N LEU A 53 0.87 9.36 -10.92
CA LEU A 53 -0.08 10.31 -11.51
C LEU A 53 -0.94 10.96 -10.42
N ILE A 54 -1.52 10.17 -9.51
CA ILE A 54 -2.32 10.69 -8.39
C ILE A 54 -1.49 11.66 -7.54
N PHE A 55 -0.24 11.30 -7.20
CA PHE A 55 0.68 12.16 -6.47
C PHE A 55 0.91 13.49 -7.18
N ARG A 56 1.12 13.46 -8.51
CA ARG A 56 1.34 14.66 -9.31
C ARG A 56 0.10 15.55 -9.38
N PHE A 57 -1.07 14.98 -9.65
CA PHE A 57 -2.32 15.73 -9.78
C PHE A 57 -2.84 16.26 -8.44
N SER A 58 -2.59 15.54 -7.35
CA SER A 58 -2.93 15.98 -5.99
C SER A 58 -1.95 17.00 -5.41
N LYS A 59 -0.94 17.46 -6.19
CA LYS A 59 0.10 18.40 -5.74
C LYS A 59 0.81 17.93 -4.47
N GLY A 60 1.00 16.62 -4.34
CA GLY A 60 1.67 16.02 -3.18
C GLY A 60 0.81 15.86 -1.93
N ALA A 61 -0.52 15.98 -2.02
CA ALA A 61 -1.40 15.66 -0.88
C ALA A 61 -1.29 14.17 -0.48
N LEU A 62 -1.02 13.30 -1.44
CA LEU A 62 -0.66 11.91 -1.19
C LEU A 62 0.83 11.81 -0.82
N GLY A 63 1.18 11.02 0.20
CA GLY A 63 2.56 10.81 0.58
C GLY A 63 3.33 10.06 -0.52
N TYR A 64 4.54 10.51 -0.86
CA TYR A 64 5.39 9.75 -1.80
C TYR A 64 5.77 8.35 -1.24
N GLY A 65 5.64 8.15 0.07
CA GLY A 65 5.69 6.82 0.67
C GLY A 65 4.65 5.87 0.07
N ASP A 66 3.41 6.32 -0.07
CA ASP A 66 2.29 5.53 -0.57
C ASP A 66 2.49 5.14 -2.02
N VAL A 67 3.11 6.03 -2.81
CA VAL A 67 3.53 5.74 -4.19
C VAL A 67 4.51 4.57 -4.26
N ARG A 68 5.45 4.48 -3.29
CA ARG A 68 6.40 3.36 -3.21
C ARG A 68 5.77 2.08 -2.65
N LEU A 69 4.73 2.21 -1.82
CA LEU A 69 4.03 1.08 -1.22
C LEU A 69 3.10 0.40 -2.24
N ALA A 70 2.43 1.19 -3.09
CA ALA A 70 1.40 0.71 -4.00
C ALA A 70 1.76 -0.49 -4.90
N PRO A 71 2.99 -0.59 -5.46
CA PRO A 71 3.36 -1.69 -6.34
C PRO A 71 3.48 -3.03 -5.60
N LEU A 72 3.61 -3.01 -4.27
CA LEU A 72 3.67 -4.24 -3.47
C LEU A 72 2.40 -5.07 -3.63
N ALA A 73 1.21 -4.43 -3.71
CA ALA A 73 -0.03 -5.16 -3.98
C ALA A 73 0.04 -5.94 -5.30
N GLY A 74 0.60 -5.32 -6.36
CA GLY A 74 0.78 -5.96 -7.66
C GLY A 74 1.75 -7.14 -7.61
N MET A 75 2.83 -7.04 -6.83
CA MET A 75 3.75 -8.17 -6.63
C MET A 75 3.18 -9.27 -5.73
N MET A 76 2.15 -8.96 -4.98
CA MET A 76 1.40 -9.93 -4.18
C MET A 76 0.15 -10.44 -4.91
N ALA A 77 -0.06 -10.04 -6.18
CA ALA A 77 -1.30 -10.28 -6.93
C ALA A 77 -1.62 -11.76 -7.13
N ASP A 78 -0.62 -12.65 -7.04
CA ASP A 78 -0.82 -14.10 -7.13
C ASP A 78 -1.69 -14.65 -5.96
N GLN A 79 -1.93 -13.85 -4.91
CA GLN A 79 -2.76 -14.20 -3.76
C GLN A 79 -4.13 -13.49 -3.73
N ALA A 80 -4.30 -12.40 -4.48
CA ALA A 80 -5.46 -11.53 -4.40
C ALA A 80 -5.48 -10.51 -5.55
N ASN A 81 -6.66 -10.05 -5.96
CA ASN A 81 -6.73 -8.96 -6.95
C ASN A 81 -6.11 -7.67 -6.35
N PRO A 82 -5.03 -7.14 -6.95
CA PRO A 82 -4.28 -6.03 -6.37
C PRO A 82 -5.07 -4.71 -6.39
N VAL A 83 -6.05 -4.57 -7.29
CA VAL A 83 -6.95 -3.41 -7.33
C VAL A 83 -7.92 -3.45 -6.15
N LEU A 84 -8.44 -4.63 -5.78
CA LEU A 84 -9.31 -4.77 -4.62
C LEU A 84 -8.60 -4.38 -3.33
N ILE A 85 -7.31 -4.73 -3.19
CA ILE A 85 -6.50 -4.33 -2.03
C ILE A 85 -6.47 -2.81 -1.88
N HIS A 86 -6.23 -2.09 -2.96
CA HIS A 86 -6.23 -0.63 -2.92
C HIS A 86 -7.61 -0.05 -2.67
N LEU A 87 -8.64 -0.53 -3.37
CA LEU A 87 -10.01 -0.06 -3.18
C LEU A 87 -10.47 -0.21 -1.72
N PHE A 88 -10.25 -1.38 -1.13
CA PHE A 88 -10.66 -1.64 0.23
C PHE A 88 -9.85 -0.80 1.24
N ALA A 89 -8.55 -0.60 0.99
CA ALA A 89 -7.72 0.30 1.80
C ALA A 89 -8.22 1.76 1.77
N TRP A 90 -8.56 2.26 0.57
CA TRP A 90 -9.11 3.61 0.39
C TRP A 90 -10.48 3.77 1.07
N VAL A 91 -11.36 2.77 0.95
CA VAL A 91 -12.66 2.77 1.62
C VAL A 91 -12.50 2.82 3.13
N LEU A 92 -11.62 1.99 3.70
CA LEU A 92 -11.35 1.98 5.14
C LEU A 92 -10.76 3.32 5.62
N ALA A 93 -9.79 3.87 4.89
CA ALA A 93 -9.21 5.17 5.18
C ALA A 93 -10.27 6.28 5.14
N GLY A 94 -11.12 6.28 4.11
CA GLY A 94 -12.22 7.25 3.95
C GLY A 94 -13.25 7.15 5.08
N PHE A 95 -13.68 5.94 5.43
CA PHE A 95 -14.58 5.71 6.57
C PHE A 95 -14.00 6.23 7.88
N TYR A 96 -12.71 5.98 8.12
CA TYR A 96 -12.02 6.47 9.31
C TYR A 96 -12.00 8.01 9.37
N LEU A 97 -11.74 8.69 8.24
CA LEU A 97 -11.76 10.15 8.18
C LEU A 97 -13.15 10.73 8.44
N VAL A 98 -14.19 10.13 7.85
CA VAL A 98 -15.59 10.53 8.06
C VAL A 98 -15.99 10.35 9.53
N ALA A 99 -15.68 9.20 10.13
CA ALA A 99 -15.97 8.91 11.53
C ALA A 99 -15.26 9.87 12.51
N ARG A 100 -14.07 10.36 12.13
CA ARG A 100 -13.30 11.34 12.91
C ARG A 100 -13.73 12.80 12.67
N GLY A 101 -14.55 13.08 11.65
CA GLY A 101 -14.88 14.43 11.23
C GLY A 101 -13.69 15.23 10.68
N GLN A 102 -12.61 14.56 10.24
CA GLN A 102 -11.35 15.18 9.84
C GLN A 102 -11.04 14.95 8.36
N LEU A 103 -11.78 15.61 7.47
CA LEU A 103 -11.70 15.41 6.01
C LEU A 103 -10.35 15.80 5.38
N GLN A 104 -9.50 16.56 6.08
CA GLN A 104 -8.20 17.03 5.58
C GLN A 104 -7.03 16.68 6.52
N SER A 105 -7.08 15.51 7.17
CA SER A 105 -5.96 15.04 7.98
C SER A 105 -4.93 14.28 7.15
N ASN A 106 -3.65 14.50 7.48
CA ASN A 106 -2.57 13.68 6.96
C ASN A 106 -2.64 12.31 7.66
N LEU A 107 -3.29 11.34 7.02
CA LEU A 107 -3.60 10.01 7.57
C LEU A 107 -2.50 9.01 7.19
N PRO A 108 -2.06 8.10 8.08
CA PRO A 108 -1.08 7.09 7.69
C PRO A 108 -1.84 6.04 6.87
N PHE A 109 -1.50 5.90 5.59
CA PHE A 109 -2.22 5.00 4.68
C PHE A 109 -1.79 3.53 4.85
N ALA A 110 -0.54 3.27 5.25
CA ALA A 110 0.01 1.92 5.33
C ALA A 110 -0.79 0.95 6.23
N PRO A 111 -1.33 1.36 7.40
CA PRO A 111 -2.19 0.50 8.23
C PRO A 111 -3.44 0.00 7.50
N PHE A 112 -4.12 0.88 6.75
CA PHE A 112 -5.32 0.51 5.99
C PHE A 112 -4.96 -0.43 4.84
N PHE A 113 -3.83 -0.18 4.18
CA PHE A 113 -3.28 -1.07 3.17
C PHE A 113 -2.95 -2.46 3.74
N CYS A 114 -2.33 -2.52 4.93
CA CYS A 114 -2.00 -3.77 5.60
C CYS A 114 -3.25 -4.57 5.99
N ILE A 115 -4.25 -3.92 6.58
CA ILE A 115 -5.52 -4.57 6.93
C ILE A 115 -6.19 -5.11 5.68
N SER A 116 -6.27 -4.29 4.63
CA SER A 116 -6.86 -4.68 3.35
C SER A 116 -6.18 -5.91 2.75
N PHE A 117 -4.84 -5.91 2.71
CA PHE A 117 -4.06 -7.04 2.24
C PHE A 117 -4.37 -8.33 3.01
N ILE A 118 -4.36 -8.27 4.35
CA ILE A 118 -4.66 -9.44 5.19
C ILE A 118 -6.10 -9.91 4.96
N THR A 119 -7.07 -9.00 4.87
CA THR A 119 -8.47 -9.41 4.67
C THR A 119 -8.70 -10.08 3.32
N ILE A 120 -8.16 -9.52 2.22
CA ILE A 120 -8.47 -10.01 0.87
C ILE A 120 -7.68 -11.29 0.55
N THR A 121 -6.48 -11.47 1.11
CA THR A 121 -5.72 -12.71 0.90
C THR A 121 -6.25 -13.91 1.69
N HIS A 122 -7.17 -13.69 2.63
CA HIS A 122 -7.79 -14.72 3.47
C HIS A 122 -9.30 -14.86 3.23
N LEU A 123 -9.87 -14.14 2.25
CA LEU A 123 -11.23 -14.30 1.72
C LEU A 123 -11.22 -15.27 0.54
#